data_AF-K7WFU3-F1
#
_entry.id   AF-K7WFU3-F1
#
_cell.length_a   1.000
_cell.length_b   1.000
_cell.length_c   1.000
_cell.angle_alpha   90.00
_cell.angle_beta   90.00
_cell.angle_gamma   90.00
#
_symmetry.space_group_name_H-M   'P 1'
#
loop_
_entity.id
_entity.type
_entity.pdbx_description
1 polymer ?
#
loop_
_entity_poly.entity_id
_entity_poly.type
_entity_poly.pdbx_seq_one_letter_code
_entity_poly.pdbx_strand_id
1 'polypeptide(L)'
;VPPMRNFHRIMDIDEQAFMRATQATFKLGIVFDNWGEIGDSYIHSFGEIGQRSWMAEFHEFWLEARDQGFGGSLDEYCLELMAAKAGKFAKNVQDTRLNFAFHLDATRYAGFLRQLSEAAGVKRVEGKISEVRKHSETGELKALLLERGELIEGDLFVDCSGNR
;
A
#
# COMPACT_ATOMS: atom_id res chain seq x y z
N VAL A 1 -0.59 1.51 1.19
CA VAL A 1 -1.55 1.31 2.32
C VAL A 1 -1.14 0.09 3.14
N PRO A 2 -1.64 -0.12 4.38
CA PRO A 2 -1.16 -1.16 5.29
C PRO A 2 -1.14 -2.60 4.73
N PRO A 3 -2.03 -3.02 3.80
CA PRO A 3 -1.96 -4.34 3.16
C PRO A 3 -0.59 -4.71 2.55
N MET A 4 0.25 -3.73 2.17
CA MET A 4 1.62 -4.00 1.70
C MET A 4 2.46 -4.78 2.73
N ARG A 5 2.24 -4.55 4.03
CA ARG A 5 2.94 -5.30 5.10
C ARG A 5 2.54 -6.78 5.11
N ASN A 6 1.28 -7.08 4.79
CA ASN A 6 0.83 -8.47 4.64
C ASN A 6 1.48 -9.12 3.41
N PHE A 7 1.58 -8.40 2.30
CA PHE A 7 2.29 -8.88 1.12
C PHE A 7 3.77 -9.19 1.44
N HIS A 8 4.48 -8.28 2.11
CA HIS A 8 5.87 -8.51 2.54
C HIS A 8 6.00 -9.74 3.44
N ARG A 9 5.07 -9.94 4.38
CA ARG A 9 5.04 -11.13 5.24
C ARG A 9 4.83 -12.43 4.45
N ILE A 10 3.94 -12.44 3.46
CA ILE A 10 3.70 -13.62 2.61
C ILE A 10 4.93 -13.95 1.77
N MET A 11 5.64 -12.93 1.30
CA MET A 11 6.83 -13.06 0.46
C MET A 11 8.15 -13.20 1.26
N ASP A 12 8.07 -13.29 2.60
CA ASP A 12 9.22 -13.32 3.52
C ASP A 12 10.24 -12.18 3.28
N ILE A 13 9.73 -10.97 3.02
CA ILE A 13 10.54 -9.78 2.80
C ILE A 13 10.89 -9.12 4.14
N ASP A 14 12.19 -9.00 4.42
CA ASP A 14 12.68 -8.22 5.57
C ASP A 14 12.33 -6.73 5.39
N GLU A 15 11.52 -6.20 6.32
CA GLU A 15 11.04 -4.81 6.27
C GLU A 15 12.20 -3.82 6.26
N GLN A 16 13.27 -4.06 7.03
CA GLN A 16 14.39 -3.11 7.09
C GLN A 16 15.20 -3.08 5.80
N ALA A 17 15.45 -4.25 5.18
CA ALA A 17 16.12 -4.36 3.89
C ALA A 17 15.31 -3.69 2.79
N PHE A 18 14.00 -3.97 2.74
CA PHE A 18 13.07 -3.28 1.84
C PHE A 18 13.12 -1.76 2.03
N MET A 19 13.01 -1.27 3.27
CA MET A 19 12.98 0.17 3.52
C MET A 19 14.29 0.86 3.10
N ARG A 20 15.45 0.25 3.42
CA ARG A 20 16.77 0.75 3.00
C ARG A 20 16.90 0.80 1.48
N ALA A 21 16.48 -0.27 0.79
CA ALA A 21 16.57 -0.37 -0.67
C ALA A 21 15.69 0.67 -1.39
N THR A 22 14.56 1.04 -0.78
CA THR A 22 13.52 1.85 -1.44
C THR A 22 13.41 3.29 -0.93
N GLN A 23 14.34 3.72 -0.06
CA GLN A 23 14.28 5.04 0.59
C GLN A 23 12.95 5.27 1.32
N ALA A 24 12.40 4.20 1.90
CA ALA A 24 11.06 4.26 2.46
C ALA A 24 11.02 4.99 3.81
N THR A 25 9.91 5.69 4.04
CA THR A 25 9.53 6.24 5.35
C THR A 25 8.20 5.67 5.79
N PHE A 26 7.88 5.77 7.07
CA PHE A 26 6.59 5.33 7.60
C PHE A 26 5.47 6.32 7.23
N LYS A 27 4.30 5.76 6.93
CA LYS A 27 3.06 6.51 6.66
C LYS A 27 2.01 6.13 7.68
N LEU A 28 1.46 7.12 8.38
CA LEU A 28 0.39 6.94 9.38
C LEU A 28 -0.99 7.38 8.87
N GLY A 29 -1.05 8.14 7.78
CA GLY A 29 -2.28 8.71 7.26
C GLY A 29 -2.05 9.57 6.04
N ILE A 30 -3.08 10.32 5.66
CA ILE A 30 -3.04 11.34 4.62
C ILE A 30 -3.68 12.60 5.20
N VAL A 31 -3.01 13.73 5.05
CA VAL A 31 -3.58 15.04 5.38
C VAL A 31 -4.40 15.54 4.19
N PHE A 32 -5.61 15.98 4.46
CA PHE A 32 -6.55 16.53 3.50
C PHE A 32 -6.81 18.01 3.83
N ASP A 33 -6.11 18.89 3.12
CA ASP A 33 -6.25 20.34 3.28
C ASP A 33 -7.21 20.93 2.24
N ASN A 34 -8.09 21.83 2.68
CA ASN A 34 -9.05 22.57 1.85
C ASN A 34 -10.07 21.70 1.10
N TRP A 35 -10.39 20.51 1.62
CA TRP A 35 -11.36 19.60 1.00
C TRP A 35 -12.82 19.89 1.38
N GLY A 36 -13.06 20.32 2.62
CA GLY A 36 -14.38 20.77 3.08
C GLY A 36 -14.60 22.24 2.72
N GLU A 37 -13.94 23.12 3.45
CA GLU A 37 -13.86 24.55 3.15
C GLU A 37 -12.40 25.04 3.05
N ILE A 38 -12.19 26.22 2.47
CA ILE A 38 -10.86 26.85 2.42
C ILE A 38 -10.43 27.19 3.86
N GLY A 39 -9.27 26.69 4.26
CA GLY A 39 -8.73 26.82 5.62
C GLY A 39 -8.91 25.57 6.47
N ASP A 40 -9.73 24.61 6.04
CA ASP A 40 -9.91 23.34 6.76
C ASP A 40 -8.75 22.37 6.53
N SER A 41 -8.47 21.55 7.54
CA SER A 41 -7.50 20.46 7.47
C SER A 41 -7.93 19.32 8.37
N TYR A 42 -7.90 18.09 7.85
CA TYR A 42 -8.09 16.88 8.65
C TYR A 42 -7.15 15.76 8.20
N ILE A 43 -6.96 14.75 9.04
CA ILE A 43 -6.12 13.59 8.72
C ILE A 43 -7.01 12.35 8.62
N HIS A 44 -6.97 11.69 7.47
CA HIS A 44 -7.42 10.31 7.36
C HIS A 44 -6.26 9.40 7.75
N SER A 45 -6.20 9.04 9.03
CA SER A 45 -5.19 8.14 9.56
C SER A 45 -5.54 6.68 9.28
N PHE A 46 -4.56 5.81 9.42
CA PHE A 46 -4.82 4.40 9.69
C PHE A 46 -5.25 4.23 11.15
N GLY A 47 -5.57 2.99 11.54
CA GLY A 47 -5.96 2.68 12.91
C GLY A 47 -7.47 2.78 13.14
N GLU A 48 -7.82 2.84 14.42
CA GLU A 48 -9.21 2.92 14.87
C GLU A 48 -9.40 4.19 15.71
N ILE A 49 -10.60 4.75 15.67
CA ILE A 49 -10.98 5.90 16.50
C ILE A 49 -11.68 5.37 17.74
N GLY A 50 -11.12 5.71 18.90
CA GLY A 50 -11.62 5.37 20.21
C GLY A 50 -11.66 3.88 20.48
N GLN A 51 -12.59 3.47 21.34
CA GLN A 51 -12.76 2.07 21.74
C GLN A 51 -14.10 1.56 21.25
N ARG A 52 -14.10 0.42 20.56
CA ARG A 52 -15.32 -0.24 20.11
C ARG A 52 -16.17 -0.68 21.30
N SER A 53 -17.48 -0.50 21.16
CA SER A 53 -18.49 -1.04 22.06
C SER A 53 -19.39 -2.00 21.30
N TRP A 54 -19.95 -2.99 21.99
CA TRP A 54 -20.92 -3.91 21.38
C TRP A 54 -22.26 -3.23 21.06
N MET A 55 -22.55 -2.12 21.73
CA MET A 55 -23.84 -1.44 21.65
C MET A 55 -23.91 -0.45 20.48
N ALA A 56 -22.83 0.29 20.25
CA ALA A 56 -22.72 1.30 19.21
C ALA A 56 -21.26 1.55 18.85
N GLU A 57 -21.03 2.18 17.71
CA GLU A 57 -19.69 2.65 17.31
C GLU A 57 -19.23 3.82 18.19
N PHE A 58 -17.92 3.98 18.34
CA PHE A 58 -17.34 5.00 19.23
C PHE A 58 -17.83 6.42 18.94
N HIS A 59 -18.02 6.77 17.66
CA HIS A 59 -18.41 8.12 17.26
C HIS A 59 -19.80 8.50 17.78
N GLU A 60 -20.71 7.55 18.01
CA GLU A 60 -22.03 7.83 18.59
C GLU A 60 -21.91 8.32 20.04
N PHE A 61 -21.05 7.68 20.84
CA PHE A 61 -20.75 8.13 22.20
C PHE A 61 -20.03 9.48 22.21
N TRP A 62 -19.13 9.70 21.25
CA TRP A 62 -18.42 10.97 21.13
C TRP A 62 -19.37 12.11 20.74
N LEU A 63 -20.32 11.89 19.84
CA LEU A 63 -21.34 12.87 19.46
C LEU A 63 -22.19 13.28 20.67
N GLU A 64 -22.67 12.32 21.45
CA GLU A 64 -23.42 12.59 22.68
C GLU A 64 -22.57 13.35 23.71
N ALA A 65 -21.33 12.92 23.93
CA ALA A 65 -20.41 13.62 24.83
C ALA A 65 -20.17 15.08 24.42
N ARG A 66 -19.97 15.30 23.12
CA ARG A 66 -19.79 16.63 22.53
C ARG A 66 -21.02 17.51 22.73
N ASP A 67 -22.23 16.96 22.52
CA ASP A 67 -23.48 17.69 22.71
C ASP A 67 -23.73 18.03 24.20
N GLN A 68 -23.22 17.21 25.12
CA GLN A 68 -23.16 17.49 26.55
C GLN A 68 -22.02 18.43 26.97
N GLY A 69 -21.19 18.90 26.03
CA GLY A 69 -20.12 19.88 26.27
C GLY A 69 -18.81 19.29 26.79
N PHE A 70 -18.54 17.99 26.61
CA PHE A 70 -17.26 17.36 26.92
C PHE A 70 -16.76 16.46 25.77
N GLY A 71 -15.62 15.79 25.93
CA GLY A 71 -15.16 14.79 24.97
C GLY A 71 -14.27 15.31 23.82
N GLY A 72 -13.82 16.56 23.86
CA GLY A 72 -12.72 17.05 23.02
C GLY A 72 -12.89 16.85 21.51
N SER A 73 -11.77 16.80 20.79
CA SER A 73 -11.79 16.54 19.34
C SER A 73 -11.77 15.04 19.08
N LEU A 74 -12.51 14.58 18.06
CA LEU A 74 -12.54 13.18 17.66
C LEU A 74 -11.13 12.62 17.37
N ASP A 75 -10.27 13.49 16.84
CA ASP A 75 -8.86 13.19 16.52
C ASP A 75 -8.04 12.71 17.73
N GLU A 76 -8.37 13.19 18.93
CA GLU A 76 -7.66 12.85 20.17
C GLU A 76 -7.83 11.37 20.55
N TYR A 77 -8.81 10.70 19.94
CA TYR A 77 -9.13 9.29 20.16
C TYR A 77 -8.47 8.35 19.15
N CYS A 78 -7.61 8.84 18.25
CA CYS A 78 -6.87 7.99 17.32
C CYS A 78 -5.35 8.12 17.51
N LEU A 79 -4.71 7.02 17.92
CA LEU A 79 -3.28 6.99 18.22
C LEU A 79 -2.42 7.35 17.00
N GLU A 80 -2.68 6.71 15.85
CA GLU A 80 -1.96 6.95 14.60
C GLU A 80 -2.12 8.40 14.11
N LEU A 81 -3.31 8.97 14.27
CA LEU A 81 -3.58 10.37 13.91
C LEU A 81 -2.76 11.33 14.77
N MET A 82 -2.80 11.16 16.09
CA MET A 82 -2.05 12.00 17.01
C MET A 82 -0.52 11.83 16.83
N ALA A 83 -0.06 10.62 16.54
CA ALA A 83 1.32 10.35 16.19
C ALA A 83 1.73 11.08 14.89
N ALA A 84 0.85 11.10 13.88
CA ALA A 84 1.07 11.83 12.64
C ALA A 84 1.18 13.35 12.89
N LYS A 85 0.26 13.94 13.66
CA LYS A 85 0.30 15.37 14.04
C LYS A 85 1.58 15.73 14.82
N ALA A 86 2.04 14.82 15.68
CA ALA A 86 3.24 15.03 16.48
C ALA A 86 4.56 14.77 15.72
N GLY A 87 4.51 14.28 14.47
CA GLY A 87 5.71 13.88 13.73
C GLY A 87 6.48 12.74 14.39
N LYS A 88 5.77 11.83 15.08
CA LYS A 88 6.35 10.71 15.85
C LYS A 88 5.99 9.37 15.25
N PHE A 89 6.87 8.39 15.43
CA PHE A 89 6.60 7.02 15.02
C PHE A 89 7.27 6.02 15.96
N ALA A 90 6.53 4.97 16.30
CA ALA A 90 7.04 3.74 16.86
C ALA A 90 6.18 2.60 16.31
N LYS A 91 6.76 1.40 16.11
CA LYS A 91 5.98 0.26 15.62
C LYS A 91 4.93 -0.20 16.63
N ASN A 92 5.25 -0.09 17.92
CA ASN A 92 4.38 -0.39 19.04
C ASN A 92 4.59 0.66 20.13
N VAL A 93 3.52 0.96 20.87
CA VAL A 93 3.55 1.76 22.09
C VAL A 93 2.96 0.88 23.19
N GLN A 94 3.78 0.50 24.17
CA GLN A 94 3.41 -0.54 25.15
C GLN A 94 2.92 -1.81 24.40
N ASP A 95 1.70 -2.26 24.70
CA ASP A 95 1.08 -3.44 24.07
C ASP A 95 0.27 -3.11 22.80
N THR A 96 0.17 -1.82 22.42
CA THR A 96 -0.58 -1.37 21.24
C THR A 96 0.31 -1.32 20.01
N ARG A 97 -0.06 -2.07 18.97
CA ARG A 97 0.60 -2.02 17.66
C ARG A 97 0.01 -0.91 16.81
N LEU A 98 0.86 -0.12 16.15
CA LEU A 98 0.38 0.90 15.21
C LEU A 98 0.07 0.29 13.84
N ASN A 99 -0.96 0.84 13.22
CA ASN A 99 -1.29 0.61 11.83
C ASN A 99 -0.54 1.64 10.97
N PHE A 100 0.25 1.15 10.02
CA PHE A 100 1.04 2.01 9.16
C PHE A 100 1.28 1.38 7.81
N ALA A 101 1.72 2.21 6.88
CA ALA A 101 2.22 1.85 5.57
C ALA A 101 3.56 2.54 5.30
N PHE A 102 3.96 2.60 4.04
CA PHE A 102 5.21 3.23 3.62
C PHE A 102 4.95 4.30 2.56
N HIS A 103 5.70 5.39 2.62
CA HIS A 103 6.09 6.14 1.42
C HIS A 103 7.38 5.52 0.91
N LEU A 104 7.53 5.36 -0.40
CA LEU A 104 8.68 4.68 -1.00
C LEU A 104 8.92 5.15 -2.43
N ASP A 105 10.13 4.92 -2.93
CA ASP A 105 10.45 5.04 -4.36
C ASP A 105 9.99 3.76 -5.10
N ALA A 106 8.99 3.93 -5.98
CA ALA A 106 8.37 2.81 -6.69
C ALA A 106 9.32 2.14 -7.69
N THR A 107 10.22 2.90 -8.32
CA THR A 107 11.21 2.36 -9.26
C THR A 107 12.24 1.52 -8.52
N ARG A 108 12.72 1.99 -7.36
CA ARG A 108 13.59 1.21 -6.49
C ARG A 108 12.90 -0.03 -5.96
N TYR A 109 11.61 0.06 -5.62
CA TYR A 109 10.83 -1.10 -5.16
C TYR A 109 10.68 -2.16 -6.26
N ALA A 110 10.40 -1.75 -7.50
CA ALA A 110 10.40 -2.66 -8.64
C ALA A 110 11.77 -3.33 -8.84
N GLY A 111 12.86 -2.58 -8.71
CA GLY A 111 14.22 -3.12 -8.78
C GLY A 111 14.52 -4.13 -7.65
N PHE A 112 14.09 -3.83 -6.42
CA PHE A 112 14.22 -4.71 -5.27
C PHE A 112 13.45 -6.03 -5.48
N LEU A 113 12.18 -5.94 -5.89
CA LEU A 113 11.36 -7.13 -6.19
C LEU A 113 11.94 -7.94 -7.35
N ARG A 114 12.46 -7.28 -8.39
CA ARG A 114 13.13 -7.94 -9.51
C ARG A 114 14.31 -8.80 -9.03
N GLN A 115 15.16 -8.28 -8.15
CA GLN A 115 16.29 -9.04 -7.60
C GLN A 115 15.83 -10.30 -6.87
N LEU A 116 14.77 -10.19 -6.06
CA LEU A 116 14.18 -11.34 -5.37
C LEU A 116 13.60 -12.36 -6.37
N SER A 117 12.91 -11.90 -7.41
CA SER A 117 12.34 -12.77 -8.44
C SER A 117 13.41 -13.49 -9.26
N GLU A 118 14.45 -12.80 -9.71
CA GLU A 118 15.57 -13.39 -10.46
C GLU A 118 16.31 -14.44 -9.60
N ALA A 119 16.52 -14.18 -8.30
CA ALA A 119 17.10 -15.15 -7.37
C ALA A 119 16.22 -16.38 -7.17
N ALA A 120 14.90 -16.25 -7.30
CA ALA A 120 13.93 -17.34 -7.26
C ALA A 120 13.76 -18.08 -8.61
N GLY A 121 14.53 -17.72 -9.65
CA GLY A 121 14.54 -18.40 -10.93
C GLY A 121 13.71 -17.75 -12.03
N VAL A 122 13.14 -16.56 -11.81
CA VAL A 122 12.43 -15.83 -12.87
C VAL A 122 13.42 -15.37 -13.94
N LYS A 123 13.14 -15.72 -15.21
CA LYS A 123 13.93 -15.25 -16.36
C LYS A 123 13.44 -13.87 -16.81
N ARG A 124 14.32 -12.88 -16.80
CA ARG A 124 14.07 -11.59 -17.45
C ARG A 124 14.49 -11.64 -18.91
N VAL A 125 13.58 -11.26 -19.80
CA VAL A 125 13.87 -10.99 -21.22
C VAL A 125 13.62 -9.51 -21.47
N GLU A 126 14.63 -8.81 -22.00
CA GLU A 126 14.52 -7.40 -22.37
C GLU A 126 14.14 -7.30 -23.84
N GLY A 127 13.10 -6.54 -24.14
CA GLY A 127 12.68 -6.27 -25.51
C GLY A 127 11.29 -5.67 -25.58
N LYS A 128 10.94 -5.18 -26.77
CA LYS A 128 9.59 -4.70 -27.09
C LYS A 128 8.79 -5.80 -27.78
N ILE A 129 7.55 -5.96 -27.37
CA ILE A 129 6.60 -6.91 -27.99
C ILE A 129 6.12 -6.29 -29.32
N SER A 130 6.35 -6.99 -30.42
CA SER A 130 5.88 -6.59 -31.76
C SER A 130 4.57 -7.27 -32.14
N GLU A 131 4.31 -8.49 -31.67
CA GLU A 131 3.12 -9.26 -32.02
C GLU A 131 2.67 -10.13 -30.82
N VAL A 132 1.35 -10.28 -30.67
CA VAL A 132 0.73 -11.21 -29.73
C VAL A 132 0.10 -12.34 -30.54
N ARG A 133 0.61 -13.57 -30.40
CA ARG A 133 0.15 -14.72 -31.19
C ARG A 133 -0.91 -15.51 -30.45
N LYS A 134 -1.93 -15.91 -31.21
CA LYS A 134 -3.07 -16.68 -30.72
C LYS A 134 -3.14 -18.04 -31.39
N HIS A 135 -3.70 -19.02 -30.70
CA HIS A 135 -4.06 -20.30 -31.30
C HIS A 135 -5.16 -20.08 -32.35
N SER A 136 -4.99 -20.65 -33.54
CA SER A 136 -5.89 -20.42 -34.68
C SER A 136 -7.31 -20.94 -34.45
N GLU A 137 -7.46 -21.97 -33.63
CA GLU A 137 -8.76 -22.62 -33.39
C GLU A 137 -9.44 -22.15 -32.10
N THR A 138 -8.68 -21.88 -31.03
CA THR A 138 -9.24 -21.54 -29.71
C THR A 138 -9.21 -20.04 -29.42
N GLY A 139 -8.36 -19.28 -30.13
CA GLY A 139 -8.15 -17.85 -29.90
C GLY A 139 -7.33 -17.52 -28.64
N GLU A 140 -6.88 -18.53 -27.90
CA GLU A 140 -6.07 -18.37 -26.69
C GLU A 140 -4.68 -17.81 -27.02
N LEU A 141 -4.10 -17.06 -26.08
CA LEU A 141 -2.73 -16.58 -26.21
C LEU A 141 -1.76 -17.76 -26.19
N LYS A 142 -0.86 -17.81 -27.18
CA LYS A 142 0.15 -18.85 -27.28
C LYS A 142 1.57 -18.32 -27.07
N ALA A 143 1.85 -17.12 -27.58
CA ALA A 143 3.19 -16.56 -27.53
C ALA A 143 3.23 -15.03 -27.72
N LEU A 144 4.35 -14.44 -27.32
CA LEU A 144 4.72 -13.05 -27.63
C LEU A 144 5.92 -13.07 -28.57
N LEU A 145 5.83 -12.36 -29.70
CA LEU A 145 6.99 -12.11 -30.56
C LEU A 145 7.61 -10.76 -30.17
N LEU A 146 8.92 -10.76 -29.91
CA LEU A 146 9.68 -9.55 -29.69
C LEU A 146 10.18 -8.96 -31.02
N GLU A 147 10.45 -7.65 -31.07
CA GLU A 147 10.97 -6.96 -32.26
C GLU A 147 12.28 -7.59 -32.79
N ARG A 148 13.07 -8.23 -31.93
CA ARG A 148 14.32 -8.93 -32.30
C ARG A 148 14.10 -10.34 -32.83
N GLY A 149 12.85 -10.78 -32.97
CA GLY A 149 12.47 -12.09 -33.48
C GLY A 149 12.41 -13.22 -32.44
N GLU A 150 12.76 -12.95 -31.18
CA GLU A 150 12.60 -13.93 -30.09
C GLU A 150 11.11 -14.21 -29.85
N LEU A 151 10.74 -15.49 -29.77
CA LEU A 151 9.39 -15.95 -29.49
C LEU A 151 9.33 -16.47 -28.06
N ILE A 152 8.47 -15.88 -27.23
CA ILE A 152 8.22 -16.29 -25.85
C ILE A 152 6.88 -17.00 -25.80
N GLU A 153 6.90 -18.32 -25.69
CA GLU A 153 5.71 -19.16 -25.49
C GLU A 153 5.33 -19.22 -24.00
N GLY A 154 4.06 -19.51 -23.71
CA GLY A 154 3.58 -19.71 -22.34
C GLY A 154 2.14 -20.19 -22.28
N ASP A 155 1.78 -20.78 -21.15
CA ASP A 155 0.43 -21.30 -20.91
C ASP A 155 -0.49 -20.28 -20.22
N LEU A 156 0.11 -19.32 -19.49
CA LEU A 156 -0.57 -18.22 -18.81
C LEU A 156 0.18 -16.91 -19.06
N PHE A 157 -0.56 -15.87 -19.40
CA PHE A 157 -0.03 -14.51 -19.58
C PHE A 157 -0.69 -13.56 -18.59
N VAL A 158 0.12 -12.76 -17.90
CA VAL A 158 -0.34 -11.70 -17.00
C VAL A 158 0.02 -10.36 -17.64
N ASP A 159 -1.00 -9.58 -18.02
CA ASP A 159 -0.78 -8.28 -18.65
C ASP A 159 -0.45 -7.22 -17.58
N CYS A 160 0.82 -6.80 -17.54
CA CYS A 160 1.32 -5.70 -16.71
C CYS A 160 1.82 -4.51 -17.55
N SER A 161 1.30 -4.34 -18.76
CA SER A 161 1.80 -3.34 -19.71
C SER A 161 1.34 -1.89 -19.43
N GLY A 162 0.42 -1.70 -18.49
CA GLY A 162 -0.13 -0.38 -18.16
C GLY A 162 -0.95 0.22 -19.29
N ASN A 163 -1.14 1.54 -19.24
CA ASN A 163 -1.69 2.26 -20.39
C ASN A 163 -0.61 2.37 -21.46
N ARG A 164 -0.90 1.87 -22.67
CA ARG A 164 0.00 1.90 -23.82
C ARG A 164 -0.31 3.07 -24.73
#